data_AF-A0A371EUF7-F1
#
_entry.id   AF-A0A371EUF7-F1
#
_cell.length_a   1.000
_cell.length_b   1.000
_cell.length_c   1.000
_cell.angle_alpha   90.00
_cell.angle_beta   90.00
_cell.angle_gamma   90.00
#
_symmetry.space_group_name_H-M   'P 1'
#
loop_
_entity.id
_entity.type
_entity.pdbx_description
1 polymer ?
#
loop_
_entity_poly.entity_id
_entity_poly.type
_entity_poly.pdbx_seq_one_letter_code
_entity_poly.pdbx_strand_id
1 'polypeptide(L)' 'MDSSRNGIGAVLASPKSQCFPFSAILGFDCTNNMAEYEACAMRITMAIEHQVKMFRVLGDLVLVDES' A
#
# COMPACT_ATOMS: atom_id res chain seq x y z
N MET A 1 -7.89 20.55 18.93
CA MET A 1 -7.27 19.22 19.00
C MET A 1 -6.52 19.03 17.70
N ASP A 2 -5.20 18.92 17.80
CA ASP A 2 -4.36 18.39 16.74
C ASP A 2 -4.78 16.92 16.56
N SER A 3 -5.57 16.65 15.53
CA SER A 3 -5.78 15.30 15.02
C SER A 3 -4.50 14.93 14.28
N SER A 4 -3.71 14.00 14.82
CA SER A 4 -2.49 13.53 14.17
C SER A 4 -2.84 13.09 12.75
N ARG A 5 -2.33 13.82 11.77
CA ARG A 5 -2.63 13.53 10.36
C ARG A 5 -1.85 12.27 9.97
N ASN A 6 -2.54 11.14 9.88
CA ASN A 6 -1.90 9.88 9.51
C ASN A 6 -1.65 9.85 8.01
N GLY A 7 -0.50 9.30 7.60
CA GLY A 7 -0.10 9.20 6.20
C GLY A 7 0.23 7.75 5.83
N ILE A 8 -0.08 7.38 4.59
CA ILE A 8 0.28 6.09 4.02
C ILE A 8 1.17 6.29 2.80
N GLY A 9 2.04 5.32 2.55
CA GLY A 9 2.97 5.29 1.44
C GLY A 9 2.95 3.94 0.73
N ALA A 10 3.12 3.97 -0.58
CA ALA A 10 3.28 2.78 -1.40
C ALA A 10 4.29 3.02 -2.52
N VAL A 11 4.96 1.94 -2.95
CA VAL A 11 5.87 2.00 -4.09
C VAL A 11 5.52 0.87 -5.05
N LEU A 12 5.38 1.22 -6.34
CA LEU A 12 5.38 0.25 -7.43
C LEU A 12 6.79 0.21 -8.02
N ALA A 13 7.48 -0.91 -7.85
CA ALA A 13 8.80 -1.14 -8.41
C ALA A 13 8.72 -2.11 -9.61
N SER A 14 9.39 -1.75 -10.71
CA SER A 14 9.55 -2.58 -11.89
C SER A 14 10.89 -3.34 -11.84
N PRO A 15 10.97 -4.57 -12.39
CA PRO A 15 12.24 -5.28 -12.57
C PRO A 15 13.29 -4.49 -13.37
N LYS A 16 12.86 -3.49 -14.17
CA LYS A 16 13.75 -2.57 -14.90
C LYS A 16 14.25 -1.41 -14.04
N SER A 17 14.22 -1.55 -12.72
CA SER A 17 14.67 -0.54 -11.75
C SER A 17 13.90 0.78 -11.79
N GLN A 18 12.67 0.80 -12.30
CA GLN A 18 11.78 1.96 -12.19
C GLN A 18 10.98 1.87 -10.90
N CYS A 19 10.90 2.96 -10.15
CA CYS A 19 10.11 3.04 -8.92
C CYS A 19 9.13 4.21 -9.03
N PHE A 20 7.87 3.95 -8.73
CA PHE A 20 6.80 4.94 -8.68
C PHE A 20 6.32 5.02 -7.22
N PRO A 21 6.78 6.02 -6.47
CA PRO A 21 6.30 6.25 -5.10
C PRO A 21 4.95 6.97 -5.11
N PHE A 22 4.08 6.57 -4.19
CA PHE A 22 2.76 7.14 -3.97
C PHE A 22 2.58 7.39 -2.47
N SER A 23 1.89 8.46 -2.14
CA SER A 23 1.57 8.79 -0.75
C SER A 23 0.19 9.43 -0.67
N ALA A 24 -0.56 9.09 0.37
CA ALA A 24 -1.82 9.73 0.68
C ALA A 24 -1.87 10.14 2.15
N ILE A 25 -2.52 11.26 2.41
CA ILE A 25 -2.90 11.68 3.75
C ILE A 25 -4.27 11.07 4.06
N LEU A 26 -4.37 10.37 5.18
CA LEU A 26 -5.64 9.87 5.68
C LEU A 26 -6.39 11.00 6.39
N GLY A 27 -7.69 11.11 6.12
CA GLY A 27 -8.60 12.04 6.79
C GLY A 27 -9.06 11.54 8.17
N PHE A 28 -8.49 10.44 8.66
CA PHE A 28 -8.86 9.77 9.89
C PHE A 28 -7.62 9.24 10.61
N ASP A 29 -7.74 9.03 11.91
CA ASP A 29 -6.71 8.39 12.71
C ASP A 29 -6.65 6.90 12.35
N CYS A 30 -5.49 6.43 11.89
CA CYS A 30 -5.27 5.04 11.50
C CYS A 30 -4.38 4.28 12.50
N THR A 31 -4.73 3.03 12.80
CA THR A 31 -3.84 2.09 13.48
C THR A 31 -2.88 1.46 12.45
N ASN A 32 -1.77 0.85 12.89
CA ASN A 32 -0.79 0.24 11.97
C ASN A 32 -1.42 -0.76 11.00
N ASN A 33 -2.29 -1.65 11.49
CA ASN A 33 -2.97 -2.64 10.65
C ASN A 33 -3.88 -1.98 9.60
N MET A 34 -4.52 -0.86 9.96
CA MET A 34 -5.37 -0.11 9.02
C MET A 34 -4.52 0.63 7.98
N ALA A 35 -3.35 1.16 8.37
CA ALA A 35 -2.40 1.78 7.45
C ALA A 35 -1.88 0.78 6.40
N GLU A 36 -1.63 -0.47 6.79
CA GLU A 36 -1.19 -1.54 5.87
C GLU A 36 -2.28 -1.91 4.86
N TYR A 37 -3.53 -2.03 5.30
CA TYR A 37 -4.66 -2.30 4.41
C TYR A 37 -4.87 -1.17 3.41
N GLU A 38 -4.85 0.08 3.86
CA GLU A 38 -5.00 1.26 3.00
C GLU A 38 -3.82 1.42 2.03
N ALA A 39 -2.59 1.15 2.47
CA ALA A 39 -1.42 1.12 1.60
C ALA A 39 -1.53 0.01 0.54
N CYS A 40 -2.07 -1.16 0.89
CA CYS A 40 -2.33 -2.25 -0.05
C CYS A 40 -3.39 -1.85 -1.09
N ALA A 41 -4.50 -1.27 -0.66
CA ALA A 41 -5.54 -0.74 -1.55
C ALA A 41 -4.98 0.32 -2.50
N MET A 42 -4.18 1.26 -1.97
CA MET A 42 -3.49 2.27 -2.79
C MET A 42 -2.56 1.63 -3.84
N ARG A 43 -1.80 0.58 -3.49
CA ARG A 43 -0.96 -0.16 -4.46
C ARG A 43 -1.77 -0.78 -5.58
N ILE A 44 -2.91 -1.40 -5.27
CA ILE A 44 -3.79 -2.04 -6.25
C ILE A 44 -4.37 -0.98 -7.19
N THR A 45 -4.91 0.11 -6.65
CA THR A 45 -5.47 1.21 -7.43
C THR A 45 -4.43 1.79 -8.39
N MET A 46 -3.22 2.10 -7.89
CA MET A 46 -2.14 2.65 -8.71
C MET A 46 -1.68 1.65 -9.78
N ALA A 47 -1.65 0.35 -9.47
CA ALA A 47 -1.32 -0.67 -10.47
C ALA A 47 -2.35 -0.70 -11.61
N ILE A 48 -3.64 -0.55 -11.29
CA ILE A 48 -4.72 -0.48 -12.29
C ILE A 48 -4.60 0.80 -13.14
N GLU A 49 -4.42 1.96 -12.50
CA GLU A 49 -4.26 3.25 -13.21
C GLU A 49 -3.05 3.26 -14.14
N HIS A 50 -1.95 2.63 -13.71
CA HIS A 50 -0.73 2.46 -14.52
C HIS A 50 -0.79 1.26 -15.48
N GLN A 51 -1.94 0.59 -15.62
CA GLN A 51 -2.16 -0.54 -16.53
C GLN A 51 -1.14 -1.67 -16.34
N VAL A 52 -0.73 -1.90 -15.09
CA VAL A 52 0.21 -2.96 -14.72
C VAL A 52 -0.51 -4.31 -14.81
N LYS A 53 -0.07 -5.15 -15.76
CA LYS A 53 -0.71 -6.46 -16.02
C LYS A 53 -0.49 -7.49 -14.91
N MET A 54 0.64 -7.40 -14.20
CA MET A 54 1.00 -8.30 -13.11
C MET A 54 1.94 -7.57 -12.14
N PHE A 55 1.62 -7.58 -10.86
CA PHE A 55 2.52 -7.11 -9.81
C PHE A 55 2.38 -8.01 -8.58
N ARG A 56 3.46 -8.12 -7.80
CA ARG A 56 3.46 -8.86 -6.55
C ARG A 56 3.29 -7.87 -5.41
N VAL A 57 2.23 -8.04 -4.62
CA VAL A 57 2.12 -7.36 -3.33
C VAL A 57 3.02 -8.13 -2.36
N LEU A 58 4.13 -7.52 -1.97
CA LEU A 58 4.92 -7.98 -0.85
C LEU A 58 4.37 -7.27 0.39
N GLY A 59 3.75 -8.04 1.26
CA GLY A 59 3.37 -7.68 2.63
C GLY A 59 3.59 -8.91 3.49
N ASP A 60 3.79 -8.72 4.79
CA ASP A 60 3.89 -9.81 5.76
C ASP A 60 2.50 -10.42 6.00
N LEU A 61 1.93 -11.05 4.97
CA LEU A 61 0.77 -11.91 5.12
C LEU A 61 1.28 -13.22 5.70
N VAL A 62 1.20 -13.36 7.03
CA VAL A 62 1.38 -14.64 7.70
C VAL A 62 0.35 -15.61 7.10
N LEU A 63 0.81 -16.49 6.21
CA LEU A 63 0.06 -17.65 5.76
C LEU A 63 0.06 -18.64 6.93
N VAL A 64 -1.00 -18.61 7.74
CA VAL A 64 -1.29 -19.73 8.62
C VAL A 64 -1.90 -20.82 7.74
N ASP A 65 -1.07 -21.79 7.38
CA ASP A 65 -1.52 -23.08 6.86
C ASP A 65 -2.09 -23.85 8.05
N GLU A 66 -3.41 -23.88 8.19
CA GLU A 66 -4.07 -24.83 9.11
C GLU A 66 -4.21 -26.15 8.34
N SER A 67 -3.34 -27.10 8.70
CA SER A 67 -3.36 -28.49 8.23
C SER A 67 -4.55 -29.28 8.78
#